data_AF-A0A6B3P8F2-F1
#
_entry.id   AF-A0A6B3P8F2-F1
#
_cell.length_a   1.000
_cell.length_b   1.000
_cell.length_c   1.000
_cell.angle_alpha   90.00
_cell.angle_beta   90.00
_cell.angle_gamma   90.00
#
_symmetry.space_group_name_H-M   'P 1'
#
loop_
_entity.id
_entity.type
_entity.pdbx_description
1 polymer ?
#
loop_
_entity_poly.entity_id
_entity_poly.type
_entity_poly.pdbx_seq_one_letter_code
_entity_poly.pdbx_strand_id
1 'polypeptide(L)'
;MATYKVQLIKGKKKQPPEIDITIEVDEDTYILDAAEELEPDIEFPSSCRAGSCSSCAARIVEGEVDQEDQNFLDDEQVEKGWVLLCVAKPKSDCVIKTHQEAYLV
;
A
#
# COMPACT_ATOMS: atom_id res chain seq x y z
N MET A 1 10.62 2.90 18.26
CA MET A 1 9.98 2.89 16.95
C MET A 1 8.66 2.19 17.14
N ALA A 2 7.59 2.84 16.72
CA ALA A 2 6.24 2.31 16.75
C ALA A 2 6.07 1.34 15.58
N THR A 3 5.38 0.24 15.84
CA THR A 3 5.06 -0.76 14.84
C THR A 3 3.55 -0.83 14.70
N TYR A 4 3.08 -0.90 13.47
CA TYR A 4 1.67 -0.91 13.14
C TYR A 4 1.30 -2.17 12.35
N LYS A 5 0.06 -2.61 12.50
CA LYS A 5 -0.48 -3.75 11.75
C LYS A 5 -1.02 -3.26 10.42
N VAL A 6 -0.42 -3.72 9.33
CA VAL A 6 -0.86 -3.40 7.98
C VAL A 6 -1.45 -4.64 7.33
N GLN A 7 -2.76 -4.62 7.09
CA GLN A 7 -3.46 -5.67 6.36
C GLN A 7 -3.46 -5.36 4.86
N LEU A 8 -2.91 -6.25 4.06
CA LEU A 8 -2.83 -6.13 2.60
C LEU A 8 -3.82 -7.08 1.95
N ILE A 9 -4.76 -6.51 1.19
CA ILE A 9 -5.85 -7.25 0.57
C ILE A 9 -5.79 -7.11 -0.95
N LYS A 10 -5.81 -8.24 -1.67
CA LYS A 10 -6.09 -8.30 -3.10
C LYS A 10 -7.32 -9.15 -3.32
N GLY A 11 -8.32 -8.60 -4.00
CA GLY A 11 -9.52 -9.38 -4.33
C GLY A 11 -10.50 -8.62 -5.19
N LYS A 12 -11.39 -9.37 -5.84
CA LYS A 12 -12.49 -8.82 -6.62
C LYS A 12 -13.76 -8.75 -5.78
N LYS A 13 -14.62 -7.76 -6.06
CA LYS A 13 -15.97 -7.72 -5.46
C LYS A 13 -16.67 -9.06 -5.73
N LYS A 14 -17.17 -9.70 -4.67
CA LYS A 14 -17.92 -10.98 -4.67
C LYS A 14 -17.10 -12.25 -4.94
N GLN A 15 -15.78 -12.21 -4.77
CA GLN A 15 -14.92 -13.41 -4.76
C GLN A 15 -14.09 -13.43 -3.46
N PRO A 16 -13.66 -14.61 -3.00
CA PRO A 16 -12.68 -14.68 -1.92
C PRO A 16 -11.43 -13.88 -2.31
N PRO A 17 -10.80 -13.16 -1.35
CA PRO A 17 -9.59 -12.42 -1.62
C PRO A 17 -8.48 -13.39 -2.05
N GLU A 18 -7.75 -13.01 -3.10
CA GLU A 18 -6.56 -13.71 -3.60
C GLU A 18 -5.38 -13.53 -2.63
N ILE A 19 -5.32 -12.38 -1.96
CA ILE A 19 -4.37 -12.07 -0.89
C ILE A 19 -5.15 -11.44 0.25
N ASP A 20 -4.94 -11.94 1.46
CA ASP A 20 -5.43 -11.36 2.71
C ASP A 20 -4.44 -11.71 3.83
N ILE A 21 -3.47 -10.82 4.03
CA ILE A 21 -2.36 -11.01 4.97
C ILE A 21 -2.24 -9.78 5.87
N THR A 22 -1.71 -9.98 7.07
CA THR A 22 -1.43 -8.90 8.01
C THR A 22 0.03 -8.99 8.41
N ILE A 23 0.75 -7.90 8.17
CA ILE A 23 2.17 -7.75 8.50
C ILE A 23 2.36 -6.67 9.56
N GLU A 24 3.42 -6.77 10.35
CA GLU A 24 3.83 -5.76 11.32
C GLU A 24 4.91 -4.88 10.68
N VAL A 25 4.62 -3.59 10.51
CA VAL A 25 5.48 -2.65 9.78
C VAL A 25 5.86 -1.49 10.71
N ASP A 26 7.15 -1.18 10.76
CA ASP A 26 7.68 -0.07 11.53
C ASP A 26 7.32 1.29 10.92
N GLU A 27 7.12 2.31 11.74
CA GLU A 27 6.80 3.67 11.30
C GLU A 27 7.83 4.29 10.35
N ASP A 28 9.09 3.84 10.41
CA ASP A 28 10.18 4.31 9.53
C ASP A 28 10.38 3.41 8.29
N THR A 29 9.57 2.36 8.10
CA THR A 29 9.72 1.37 7.03
C THR A 29 8.64 1.50 5.96
N TYR A 30 9.03 1.35 4.69
CA TYR A 30 8.07 1.32 3.59
C TYR A 30 7.24 0.03 3.59
N ILE A 31 5.93 0.19 3.44
CA ILE A 31 4.97 -0.93 3.49
C ILE A 31 5.28 -1.97 2.41
N LEU A 32 5.64 -1.55 1.19
CA LEU A 32 5.98 -2.48 0.11
C LEU A 32 7.22 -3.33 0.46
N ASP A 33 8.26 -2.71 0.98
CA ASP A 33 9.51 -3.41 1.29
C ASP A 33 9.30 -4.40 2.43
N ALA A 34 8.56 -4.01 3.49
CA ALA A 34 8.18 -4.91 4.57
C ALA A 34 7.31 -6.08 4.07
N ALA A 35 6.41 -5.83 3.14
CA ALA A 35 5.56 -6.86 2.56
C ALA A 35 6.35 -7.87 1.72
N GLU A 36 7.27 -7.41 0.88
CA GLU A 36 8.13 -8.30 0.08
C GLU A 36 9.12 -9.11 0.95
N GLU A 37 9.59 -8.54 2.06
CA GLU A 37 10.49 -9.23 2.99
C GLU A 37 9.77 -10.30 3.82
N LEU A 38 8.60 -9.96 4.38
CA LEU A 38 7.85 -10.85 5.25
C LEU A 38 7.05 -11.91 4.48
N GLU A 39 6.62 -11.60 3.26
CA GLU A 39 5.75 -12.45 2.45
C GLU A 39 6.35 -12.66 1.03
N PRO A 40 7.51 -13.35 0.93
CA PRO A 40 8.27 -13.48 -0.32
C PRO A 40 7.55 -14.31 -1.41
N ASP A 41 6.53 -15.07 -1.04
CA ASP A 41 5.70 -15.85 -1.96
C ASP A 41 4.64 -14.99 -2.68
N ILE A 42 4.47 -13.74 -2.25
CA ILE A 42 3.46 -12.81 -2.79
C ILE A 42 4.13 -11.75 -3.66
N GLU A 43 3.74 -11.71 -4.93
CA GLU A 43 4.21 -10.68 -5.85
C GLU A 43 3.37 -9.41 -5.69
N PHE A 44 4.03 -8.32 -5.29
CA PHE A 44 3.45 -6.98 -5.25
C PHE A 44 3.87 -6.18 -6.49
N PRO A 45 2.94 -5.47 -7.14
CA PRO A 45 3.25 -4.74 -8.36
C PRO A 45 4.10 -3.52 -8.02
N SER A 46 5.28 -3.43 -8.62
CA SER A 46 6.18 -2.28 -8.46
C SER A 46 7.02 -2.10 -9.72
N SER A 47 7.42 -0.85 -10.00
CA SER A 47 8.30 -0.54 -11.13
C SER A 47 9.39 0.47 -10.75
N CYS A 48 9.03 1.74 -10.52
CA CYS A 48 10.06 2.77 -10.28
C CYS A 48 10.65 2.78 -8.86
N ARG A 49 9.89 2.30 -7.86
CA ARG A 49 10.21 2.35 -6.41
C ARG A 49 10.67 3.73 -5.90
N ALA A 50 10.20 4.79 -6.55
CA ALA A 50 10.59 6.18 -6.27
C ALA A 50 9.36 7.11 -6.17
N GLY A 51 8.17 6.56 -5.89
CA GLY A 51 6.94 7.35 -5.75
C GLY A 51 6.53 8.11 -7.02
N SER A 52 7.05 7.71 -8.19
CA SER A 52 6.94 8.46 -9.45
C SER A 52 6.15 7.73 -10.55
N CYS A 53 5.52 6.60 -10.23
CA CYS A 53 4.69 5.81 -11.15
C CYS A 53 3.48 5.19 -10.44
N SER A 54 2.52 4.69 -11.22
CA SER A 54 1.28 4.06 -10.73
C SER A 54 1.36 2.57 -10.40
N SER A 55 2.46 1.87 -10.69
CA SER A 55 2.48 0.39 -10.61
C SER A 55 2.20 -0.15 -9.20
N CYS A 56 2.66 0.55 -8.16
CA CYS A 56 2.41 0.19 -6.77
C CYS A 56 1.17 0.88 -6.17
N ALA A 57 0.28 1.41 -7.02
CA ALA A 57 -0.92 2.09 -6.57
C ALA A 57 -1.84 1.12 -5.81
N ALA A 58 -2.24 1.59 -4.65
CA ALA A 58 -3.11 0.91 -3.72
C ALA A 58 -4.11 1.91 -3.15
N ARG A 59 -5.07 1.40 -2.38
CA ARG A 59 -6.11 2.23 -1.77
C ARG A 59 -6.28 1.90 -0.30
N ILE A 60 -6.18 2.92 0.54
CA ILE A 60 -6.46 2.83 1.96
C ILE A 60 -7.96 2.60 2.14
N VAL A 61 -8.30 1.56 2.88
CA VAL A 61 -9.66 1.25 3.31
C VAL A 61 -9.89 1.79 4.71
N GLU A 62 -8.92 1.58 5.60
CA GLU A 62 -8.90 2.05 6.98
C GLU A 62 -7.47 2.39 7.41
N GLY A 63 -7.34 3.30 8.37
CA GLY A 63 -6.04 3.77 8.88
C GLY A 63 -5.45 4.94 8.12
N GLU A 64 -4.22 5.29 8.48
CA GLU A 64 -3.47 6.43 7.94
C GLU A 64 -2.05 6.02 7.60
N VAL A 65 -1.55 6.55 6.49
CA VAL A 65 -0.17 6.36 6.02
C VAL A 65 0.47 7.70 5.75
N ASP A 66 1.78 7.76 5.92
CA ASP A 66 2.62 8.80 5.39
C ASP A 66 3.07 8.43 3.98
N GLN A 67 2.97 9.35 3.03
CA GLN A 67 3.54 9.17 1.68
C GLN A 67 4.14 10.48 1.17
N GLU A 68 4.78 11.27 2.04
CA GLU A 68 5.37 12.56 1.66
C GLU A 68 6.45 12.43 0.57
N ASP A 69 7.06 11.25 0.46
CA ASP A 69 8.07 10.90 -0.54
C ASP A 69 7.48 10.61 -1.95
N GLN A 70 6.16 10.67 -2.12
CA GLN A 70 5.48 10.46 -3.42
C GLN A 70 5.43 11.74 -4.27
N ASN A 71 5.47 11.59 -5.60
CA ASN A 71 5.40 12.73 -6.54
C ASN A 71 4.54 12.44 -7.79
N PHE A 72 3.62 11.48 -7.70
CA PHE A 72 2.80 11.02 -8.83
C PHE A 72 1.31 11.29 -8.64
N LEU A 73 0.77 11.06 -7.45
CA LEU A 73 -0.63 11.30 -7.12
C LEU A 73 -0.88 12.79 -6.88
N ASP A 74 -1.99 13.29 -7.41
CA ASP A 74 -2.49 14.63 -7.08
C ASP A 74 -3.25 14.64 -5.73
N ASP A 75 -3.52 15.85 -5.22
CA ASP A 75 -4.17 16.03 -3.92
C ASP A 75 -5.55 15.35 -3.87
N GLU A 76 -6.34 15.42 -4.95
CA GLU A 76 -7.67 14.79 -4.97
C GLU A 76 -7.55 13.25 -4.88
N GLN A 77 -6.55 12.67 -5.53
CA GLN A 77 -6.29 11.23 -5.46
C GLN A 77 -5.86 10.84 -4.03
N VAL A 78 -4.95 11.59 -3.41
CA VAL A 78 -4.56 11.36 -2.02
C VAL A 78 -5.78 11.45 -1.09
N GLU A 79 -6.62 12.47 -1.23
CA GLU A 79 -7.86 12.64 -0.45
C GLU A 79 -8.87 11.50 -0.67
N LYS A 80 -8.90 10.89 -1.86
CA LYS A 80 -9.73 9.70 -2.16
C LYS A 80 -9.17 8.40 -1.56
N GLY A 81 -8.06 8.48 -0.84
CA GLY A 81 -7.37 7.39 -0.16
C GLY A 81 -6.40 6.61 -1.05
N TRP A 82 -5.95 7.20 -2.16
CA TRP A 82 -4.92 6.57 -3.00
C TRP A 82 -3.55 6.67 -2.34
N VAL A 83 -2.80 5.58 -2.43
CA VAL A 83 -1.47 5.48 -1.85
C VAL A 83 -0.51 4.73 -2.77
N LEU A 84 0.76 5.14 -2.80
CA LEU A 84 1.84 4.41 -3.46
C LEU A 84 2.63 3.60 -2.43
N LEU A 85 2.43 2.28 -2.42
CA LEU A 85 3.02 1.40 -1.39
C LEU A 85 4.55 1.47 -1.31
N CYS A 86 5.23 1.76 -2.42
CA CYS A 86 6.69 1.80 -2.48
C CYS A 86 7.34 2.95 -1.70
N VAL A 87 6.56 3.98 -1.34
CA VAL A 87 7.02 5.14 -0.58
C VAL A 87 6.07 5.48 0.57
N ALA A 88 5.18 4.53 0.93
CA ALA A 88 4.22 4.72 1.99
C ALA A 88 4.74 4.09 3.29
N LYS A 89 4.66 4.83 4.39
CA LYS A 89 4.97 4.37 5.74
C LYS A 89 3.70 4.38 6.59
N PRO A 90 3.48 3.40 7.47
CA PRO A 90 2.28 3.40 8.30
C PRO A 90 2.33 4.48 9.39
N LYS A 91 1.22 5.19 9.59
CA LYS A 91 1.02 6.09 10.75
C LYS A 91 0.04 5.51 11.79
N SER A 92 -0.70 4.48 11.42
CA SER A 92 -1.59 3.71 12.29
C SER A 92 -1.70 2.27 11.80
N ASP A 93 -2.45 1.43 12.52
CA ASP A 93 -2.96 0.18 11.95
C ASP A 93 -3.78 0.49 10.69
N CYS A 94 -3.52 -0.22 9.59
CA CYS A 94 -4.05 0.08 8.27
C CYS A 94 -4.64 -1.16 7.59
N VAL A 95 -5.68 -0.94 6.79
CA VAL A 95 -6.21 -1.92 5.84
C VAL A 95 -6.07 -1.34 4.45
N ILE A 96 -5.28 -1.98 3.58
CA ILE A 96 -4.93 -1.46 2.27
C ILE A 96 -5.26 -2.47 1.18
N LYS A 97 -5.99 -2.01 0.16
CA LYS A 97 -6.23 -2.77 -1.07
C LYS A 97 -5.09 -2.56 -2.04
N THR A 98 -4.38 -3.64 -2.36
CA THR A 98 -3.26 -3.62 -3.29
C THR A 98 -3.72 -3.81 -4.74
N HIS A 99 -2.81 -3.68 -5.71
CA HIS A 99 -3.09 -3.89 -7.14
C HIS A 99 -4.23 -3.01 -7.70
N GLN A 100 -4.28 -1.74 -7.27
CA GLN A 100 -5.37 -0.83 -7.64
C GLN A 100 -5.04 0.06 -8.85
N GLU A 101 -3.87 -0.09 -9.47
CA GLU A 101 -3.44 0.70 -10.64
C GLU A 101 -4.52 0.85 -11.72
N ALA A 102 -5.19 -0.25 -12.10
CA ALA A 102 -6.22 -0.22 -13.13
C ALA A 102 -7.49 0.60 -12.78
N TYR A 103 -7.65 0.98 -11.51
CA TYR A 103 -8.77 1.78 -11.01
C TYR A 103 -8.36 3.22 -10.72
N LEU A 104 -7.08 3.56 -10.86
CA LEU A 104 -6.56 4.91 -10.69
C LEU A 104 -7.02 5.74 -11.89
N VAL A 105 -7.96 6.66 -11.63
CA VAL A 105 -8.58 7.55 -12.61
C VAL A 105 -8.47 8.99 -12.17
#